data_AF-A0A839JMF7-F1
#
_entry.id   AF-A0A839JMF7-F1
#
_cell.length_a   1.000
_cell.length_b   1.000
_cell.length_c   1.000
_cell.angle_alpha   90.00
_cell.angle_beta   90.00
_cell.angle_gamma   90.00
#
_symmetry.space_group_name_H-M   'P 1'
#
loop_
_entity.id
_entity.type
_entity.pdbx_description
1 polymer ?
#
loop_
_entity_poly.entity_id
_entity_poly.type
_entity_poly.pdbx_seq_one_letter_code
_entity_poly.pdbx_strand_id
1 'polypeptide(L)'
;MNGYYNVSGLKRQFAIKVDDYFEKGALLHEIFAKHRVGTSELFALDYDLVRQLLLSFEGEVVYPIQTNKGVDFSEIAKARQSDHRFSFYKKGLHDGDEITFIKDETIVARVAGERKVAYNGQIWFLSPLTRKIFEEKGQVNSSGAYQGAAYFCFEGRILKDLPDM
;
A
#
# COMPACT_ATOMS: atom_id res chain seq x y z
N MET A 1 -22.00 2.79 38.32
CA MET A 1 -22.12 1.39 37.86
C MET A 1 -21.03 1.17 36.82
N ASN A 2 -19.99 0.41 37.15
CA ASN A 2 -18.85 0.23 36.25
C ASN A 2 -19.19 -0.81 35.18
N GLY A 3 -19.43 -0.34 33.96
CA GLY A 3 -19.85 -1.12 32.78
C GLY A 3 -18.76 -1.99 32.17
N TYR A 4 -18.07 -2.79 32.97
CA TYR A 4 -17.15 -3.80 32.46
C TYR A 4 -17.99 -4.96 31.89
N TYR A 5 -18.26 -4.91 30.59
CA TYR A 5 -18.72 -6.07 29.85
C TYR A 5 -17.63 -7.15 29.92
N ASN A 6 -17.93 -8.29 30.53
CA ASN A 6 -17.06 -9.45 30.48
C ASN A 6 -17.07 -10.00 29.04
N VAL A 7 -16.09 -9.60 28.24
CA VAL A 7 -15.89 -10.15 26.90
C VAL A 7 -15.04 -11.41 27.01
N SER A 8 -15.68 -12.56 27.16
CA SER A 8 -15.02 -13.85 26.98
C SER A 8 -14.83 -14.10 25.48
N GLY A 9 -13.60 -14.46 25.06
CA GLY A 9 -13.31 -14.85 23.67
C GLY A 9 -12.38 -13.91 22.87
N LEU A 10 -12.01 -12.74 23.40
CA LEU A 10 -10.98 -11.90 22.76
C LEU A 10 -9.57 -12.40 23.08
N LYS A 11 -8.71 -12.41 22.07
CA LYS A 11 -7.28 -12.73 22.19
C LYS A 11 -6.44 -11.47 22.01
N ARG A 12 -5.42 -11.29 22.86
CA ARG A 12 -4.46 -10.19 22.71
C ARG A 12 -3.65 -10.42 21.42
N GLN A 13 -3.63 -9.42 20.55
CA GLN A 13 -2.86 -9.45 19.30
C GLN A 13 -1.68 -8.46 19.31
N PHE A 14 -1.83 -7.35 20.02
CA PHE A 14 -0.80 -6.32 20.15
C PHE A 14 -0.99 -5.53 21.44
N ALA A 15 0.09 -5.10 22.06
CA ALA A 15 0.05 -4.14 23.17
C ALA A 15 1.35 -3.34 23.22
N ILE A 16 1.21 -2.04 23.49
CA ILE A 16 2.32 -1.11 23.72
C ILE A 16 2.12 -0.44 25.09
N LYS A 17 3.21 -0.28 25.83
CA LYS A 17 3.29 0.54 27.02
C LYS A 17 3.78 1.92 26.60
N VAL A 18 3.02 2.95 26.94
CA VAL A 18 3.31 4.34 26.57
C VAL A 18 3.24 5.21 27.81
N ASP A 19 4.00 6.30 27.80
CA ASP A 19 3.81 7.40 28.75
C ASP A 19 2.53 8.17 28.41
N ASP A 20 1.99 8.90 29.39
CA ASP A 20 0.76 9.71 29.27
C ASP A 20 -0.44 8.92 28.73
N TYR A 21 -0.57 7.65 29.16
CA TYR A 21 -1.60 6.73 28.67
C TYR A 21 -3.03 7.26 28.88
N PHE A 22 -3.24 8.13 29.88
CA PHE A 22 -4.54 8.74 30.15
C PHE A 22 -4.96 9.69 29.02
N GLU A 23 -4.08 10.62 28.64
CA GLU A 23 -4.35 11.59 27.57
C GLU A 23 -4.47 10.89 26.21
N LYS A 24 -3.54 9.97 25.92
CA LYS A 24 -3.57 9.15 24.70
C LYS A 24 -4.85 8.32 24.64
N GLY A 25 -5.29 7.74 25.76
CA GLY A 25 -6.55 7.01 25.85
C GLY A 25 -7.75 7.89 25.51
N ALA A 26 -7.87 9.05 26.16
CA ALA A 26 -8.95 10.00 25.91
C ALA A 26 -9.02 10.43 24.43
N LEU A 27 -7.87 10.70 23.81
CA LEU A 27 -7.78 11.03 22.39
C LEU A 27 -8.26 9.88 21.49
N LEU A 28 -7.85 8.64 21.77
CA LEU A 28 -8.31 7.47 21.01
C LEU A 28 -9.83 7.26 21.14
N HIS A 29 -10.39 7.50 22.33
CA HIS A 29 -11.84 7.46 22.55
C HIS A 29 -12.57 8.50 21.69
N GLU A 30 -12.03 9.72 21.60
CA GLU A 30 -12.61 10.78 20.78
C GLU A 30 -12.51 10.47 19.28
N ILE A 31 -11.33 10.10 18.79
CA ILE A 31 -11.08 9.78 17.37
C ILE A 31 -11.96 8.62 16.91
N PHE A 32 -12.09 7.57 17.72
CA PHE A 32 -12.82 6.36 17.36
C PHE A 32 -14.25 6.32 17.88
N ALA A 33 -14.80 7.42 18.40
CA ALA A 33 -16.13 7.46 19.02
C ALA A 33 -17.23 6.86 18.12
N LYS A 34 -17.17 7.08 16.80
CA LYS A 34 -18.14 6.55 15.83
C LYS A 34 -18.05 5.04 15.58
N HIS A 35 -16.92 4.42 15.94
CA HIS A 35 -16.66 2.99 15.77
C HIS A 35 -16.80 2.22 17.10
N ARG A 36 -17.33 2.87 18.14
CA ARG A 36 -17.56 2.27 19.45
C ARG A 36 -18.63 1.19 19.37
N VAL A 37 -18.39 0.05 20.01
CA VAL A 37 -19.35 -1.05 20.08
C VAL A 37 -20.31 -0.81 21.24
N GLY A 38 -21.52 -0.38 20.92
CA GLY A 38 -22.55 -0.04 21.90
C GLY A 38 -22.05 1.01 22.90
N THR A 39 -22.22 0.73 24.20
CA THR A 39 -21.75 1.59 25.29
C THR A 39 -20.43 1.10 25.92
N SER A 40 -19.75 0.13 25.30
CA SER A 40 -18.54 -0.50 25.84
C SER A 40 -17.27 0.28 25.52
N GLU A 41 -16.14 -0.06 26.13
CA GLU A 41 -14.81 0.49 25.78
C GLU A 41 -14.18 -0.16 24.54
N LEU A 42 -14.95 -0.95 23.78
CA LEU A 42 -14.48 -1.64 22.58
C LEU A 42 -14.78 -0.84 21.32
N PHE A 43 -13.92 -1.02 20.33
CA PHE A 43 -14.06 -0.39 19.01
C PHE A 43 -13.93 -1.43 17.90
N ALA A 44 -14.75 -1.29 16.86
CA ALA A 44 -14.64 -2.08 15.63
C ALA A 44 -13.72 -1.35 14.65
N LEU A 45 -12.44 -1.72 14.64
CA LEU A 45 -11.38 -1.04 13.87
C LEU A 45 -10.58 -2.03 13.04
N ASP A 46 -9.95 -1.52 11.99
CA ASP A 46 -8.96 -2.25 11.20
C ASP A 46 -7.71 -2.53 12.05
N TYR A 47 -7.36 -3.81 12.22
CA TYR A 47 -6.27 -4.24 13.09
C TYR A 47 -4.94 -3.61 12.71
N ASP A 48 -4.60 -3.65 11.42
CA ASP A 48 -3.30 -3.19 10.94
C ASP A 48 -3.21 -1.66 11.05
N LEU A 49 -4.31 -0.91 10.86
CA LEU A 49 -4.35 0.55 11.03
C LEU A 49 -4.12 0.95 12.48
N VAL A 50 -4.81 0.29 13.42
CA VAL A 50 -4.63 0.54 14.85
C VAL A 50 -3.23 0.15 15.29
N ARG A 51 -2.71 -0.98 14.81
CA ARG A 51 -1.33 -1.38 15.11
C ARG A 51 -0.32 -0.32 14.67
N GLN A 52 -0.47 0.25 13.48
CA GLN A 52 0.40 1.33 13.00
C GLN A 52 0.27 2.61 13.84
N LEU A 53 -0.95 3.02 14.17
CA LEU A 53 -1.18 4.16 15.04
C LEU A 53 -0.50 3.96 16.39
N LEU A 54 -0.69 2.80 17.02
CA LEU A 54 -0.07 2.50 18.31
C LEU A 54 1.45 2.44 18.22
N LEU A 55 2.02 1.92 17.13
CA LEU A 55 3.48 1.94 16.87
C LEU A 55 4.01 3.34 16.56
N SER A 56 3.16 4.30 16.21
CA SER A 56 3.57 5.70 16.01
C SER A 56 3.79 6.44 17.32
N PHE A 57 3.30 5.91 18.44
CA PHE A 57 3.60 6.44 19.76
C PHE A 57 5.00 6.05 20.19
N GLU A 58 5.69 6.97 20.84
CA GLU A 58 6.87 6.64 21.63
C GLU A 58 6.45 5.75 22.80
N GLY A 59 6.94 4.50 22.81
CA GLY A 59 6.58 3.48 23.78
C GLY A 59 7.24 2.12 23.53
N GLU A 60 7.02 1.20 24.46
CA GLU A 60 7.58 -0.15 24.46
C GLU A 60 6.53 -1.18 24.06
N VAL A 61 6.76 -1.97 23.01
CA VAL A 61 5.88 -3.07 22.64
C VAL A 61 5.99 -4.19 23.67
N VAL A 62 4.95 -4.39 24.47
CA VAL A 62 4.88 -5.42 25.53
C VAL A 62 4.18 -6.70 25.06
N TYR A 63 3.52 -6.68 23.89
CA TYR A 63 2.99 -7.87 23.25
C TYR A 63 2.98 -7.73 21.71
N PRO A 64 3.44 -8.75 20.96
CA PRO A 64 4.01 -10.01 21.44
C PRO A 64 5.33 -9.80 22.20
N ILE A 65 5.63 -10.66 23.18
CA ILE A 65 6.89 -10.60 23.94
C ILE A 65 8.02 -10.95 22.96
N GLN A 66 8.64 -9.95 22.35
CA GLN A 66 9.69 -10.15 21.36
C GLN A 66 10.97 -10.61 22.08
N THR A 67 11.32 -11.89 21.93
CA THR A 67 12.55 -12.43 22.55
C THR A 67 13.82 -12.10 21.76
N ASN A 68 13.73 -11.50 20.57
CA ASN A 68 14.89 -10.90 19.90
C ASN A 68 14.48 -10.11 18.64
N LYS A 69 15.10 -8.93 18.51
CA LYS A 69 15.26 -8.07 17.31
C LYS A 69 14.00 -7.39 16.77
N GLY A 70 14.10 -6.05 16.74
CA GLY A 70 13.06 -5.13 16.35
C GLY A 70 12.43 -5.46 15.01
N VAL A 71 11.11 -5.50 15.01
CA VAL A 71 10.31 -5.40 13.80
C VAL A 71 10.51 -3.98 13.28
N ASP A 72 11.34 -3.87 12.25
CA ASP A 72 11.71 -2.62 11.59
C ASP A 72 10.45 -1.98 10.99
N PHE A 73 10.07 -0.82 11.54
CA PHE A 73 8.94 0.01 11.12
C PHE A 73 8.91 0.24 9.59
N SER A 74 10.08 0.19 8.93
CA SER A 74 10.19 0.33 7.49
C SER A 74 9.56 -0.82 6.71
N GLU A 75 9.51 -2.05 7.22
CA GLU A 75 8.97 -3.21 6.49
C GLU A 75 7.43 -3.17 6.42
N ILE A 76 6.76 -2.83 7.52
CA ILE A 76 5.30 -2.75 7.59
C ILE A 76 4.77 -1.56 6.78
N ALA A 77 5.45 -0.41 6.84
CA ALA A 77 5.08 0.76 6.03
C ALA A 77 5.33 0.54 4.53
N LYS A 78 6.42 -0.16 4.16
CA LYS A 78 6.69 -0.57 2.76
C LYS A 78 5.65 -1.55 2.24
N ALA A 79 5.23 -2.52 3.05
CA ALA A 79 4.22 -3.50 2.65
C ALA A 79 2.89 -2.81 2.26
N ARG A 80 2.39 -1.87 3.08
CA ARG A 80 1.17 -1.10 2.80
C ARG A 80 1.28 -0.11 1.64
N GLN A 81 2.44 0.53 1.46
CA GLN A 81 2.67 1.37 0.26
C GLN A 81 2.82 0.54 -1.02
N SER A 82 3.31 -0.71 -0.94
CA SER A 82 3.46 -1.58 -2.10
C SER A 82 2.11 -2.09 -2.61
N ASP A 83 1.16 -2.31 -1.70
CA ASP A 83 -0.11 -2.96 -2.05
C ASP A 83 -0.96 -2.12 -3.02
N HIS A 84 -0.87 -0.79 -2.94
CA HIS A 84 -1.56 0.16 -3.83
C HIS A 84 -0.81 0.45 -5.14
N ARG A 85 0.44 -0.01 -5.30
CA ARG A 85 1.22 0.30 -6.49
C ARG A 85 1.02 -0.78 -7.54
N PHE A 86 0.81 -0.34 -8.78
CA PHE A 86 0.72 -1.24 -9.95
C PHE A 86 1.89 -2.23 -10.01
N SER A 87 1.58 -3.51 -10.16
CA SER A 87 2.53 -4.62 -10.29
C SER A 87 2.13 -5.47 -11.49
N PHE A 88 3.05 -5.73 -12.42
CA PHE A 88 2.83 -6.58 -13.58
C PHE A 88 2.43 -7.99 -13.15
N TYR A 89 3.07 -8.51 -12.11
CA TYR A 89 2.85 -9.88 -11.64
C TYR A 89 1.47 -10.02 -11.00
N LYS A 90 1.01 -9.02 -10.23
CA LYS A 90 -0.37 -8.98 -9.73
C LYS A 90 -1.40 -8.98 -10.86
N LYS A 91 -1.06 -8.40 -12.02
CA LYS A 91 -1.91 -8.44 -13.22
C LYS A 91 -1.77 -9.71 -14.06
N GLY A 92 -0.92 -10.64 -13.65
CA GLY A 92 -0.66 -11.89 -14.36
C GLY A 92 0.40 -11.87 -15.43
N LEU A 93 1.12 -10.76 -15.58
CA LEU A 93 2.20 -10.68 -16.55
C LEU A 93 3.48 -11.26 -15.96
N HIS A 94 4.32 -11.80 -16.82
CA HIS A 94 5.60 -12.41 -16.51
C HIS A 94 6.72 -11.74 -17.31
N ASP A 95 7.96 -11.94 -16.88
CA ASP A 95 9.11 -11.46 -17.65
C ASP A 95 9.11 -12.01 -19.08
N GLY A 96 9.28 -11.11 -20.04
CA GLY A 96 9.20 -11.41 -21.47
C GLY A 96 7.88 -11.02 -22.13
N ASP A 97 6.79 -10.81 -21.37
CA ASP A 97 5.51 -10.41 -21.93
C ASP A 97 5.60 -9.05 -22.63
N GLU A 98 4.96 -8.93 -23.79
CA GLU A 98 4.97 -7.72 -24.61
C GLU A 98 3.76 -6.84 -24.31
N ILE A 99 4.02 -5.56 -24.07
CA ILE A 99 2.99 -4.53 -23.90
C ILE A 99 3.16 -3.45 -24.95
N THR A 100 2.05 -2.91 -25.44
CA THR A 100 2.03 -1.89 -26.51
C THR A 100 1.55 -0.56 -25.98
N PHE A 101 2.08 0.54 -26.52
CA PHE A 101 1.63 1.88 -26.16
C PHE A 101 0.28 2.19 -26.81
N ILE A 102 -0.71 2.66 -26.03
CA ILE A 102 -2.10 2.80 -26.49
C ILE A 102 -2.30 3.77 -27.67
N LYS A 103 -1.39 4.72 -27.86
CA LYS A 103 -1.48 5.70 -28.95
C LYS A 103 -0.69 5.29 -30.19
N ASP A 104 0.15 4.26 -30.08
CA ASP A 104 1.05 3.82 -31.14
C ASP A 104 1.50 2.39 -30.85
N GLU A 105 0.80 1.42 -31.44
CA GLU A 105 1.05 -0.01 -31.21
C GLU A 105 2.42 -0.47 -31.71
N THR A 106 3.12 0.34 -32.52
CA THR A 106 4.50 0.05 -32.95
C THR A 106 5.51 0.21 -31.80
N ILE A 107 5.13 0.90 -30.73
CA ILE A 107 5.94 1.07 -29.53
C ILE A 107 5.67 -0.11 -28.60
N VAL A 108 6.58 -1.09 -28.63
CA VAL A 108 6.52 -2.32 -27.84
C VAL A 108 7.57 -2.30 -26.74
N ALA A 109 7.17 -2.58 -25.50
CA ALA A 109 8.07 -2.81 -24.38
C ALA A 109 7.87 -4.23 -23.83
N ARG A 110 8.93 -4.83 -23.28
CA ARG A 110 8.87 -6.18 -22.68
C ARG A 110 8.94 -6.11 -21.17
N VAL A 111 8.10 -6.86 -20.46
CA VAL A 111 8.21 -6.97 -19.00
C VAL A 111 9.57 -7.53 -18.61
N ALA A 112 10.23 -6.89 -17.65
CA ALA A 112 11.60 -7.19 -17.23
C ALA A 112 11.75 -7.08 -15.70
N GLY A 113 10.67 -7.41 -14.99
CA GLY A 113 10.53 -7.35 -13.55
C GLY A 113 9.13 -6.91 -13.15
N GLU A 114 8.79 -7.13 -11.87
CA GLU A 114 7.48 -6.84 -11.27
C GLU A 114 6.91 -5.44 -11.61
N ARG A 115 7.79 -4.46 -11.82
CA ARG A 115 7.40 -3.05 -12.03
C ARG A 115 8.13 -2.40 -13.19
N LYS A 116 8.89 -3.18 -13.98
CA LYS A 116 9.85 -2.65 -14.94
C LYS A 116 9.67 -3.31 -16.30
N VAL A 117 10.04 -2.56 -17.33
CA VAL A 117 10.01 -3.02 -18.72
C VAL A 117 11.32 -2.70 -19.42
N ALA A 118 11.74 -3.56 -20.34
CA ALA A 118 12.80 -3.30 -21.29
C ALA A 118 12.23 -2.58 -22.51
N TYR A 119 12.84 -1.45 -22.86
CA TYR A 119 12.53 -0.68 -24.06
C TYR A 119 13.82 -0.05 -24.60
N ASN A 120 14.11 -0.26 -25.88
CA ASN A 120 15.33 0.22 -26.55
C ASN A 120 16.63 -0.11 -25.80
N GLY A 121 16.75 -1.34 -25.29
CA GLY A 121 17.95 -1.82 -24.58
C GLY A 121 18.12 -1.26 -23.16
N GLN A 122 17.15 -0.52 -22.63
CA GLN A 122 17.18 0.07 -21.29
C GLN A 122 15.99 -0.42 -20.46
N ILE A 123 16.16 -0.44 -19.14
CA ILE A 123 15.11 -0.82 -18.20
C ILE A 123 14.41 0.43 -17.66
N TRP A 124 13.08 0.43 -17.72
CA TRP A 124 12.24 1.56 -17.39
C TRP A 124 11.12 1.19 -16.41
N PHE A 125 10.72 2.16 -15.58
CA PHE A 125 9.36 2.17 -15.05
C PHE A 125 8.40 2.76 -16.10
N LEU A 126 7.12 2.38 -16.06
CA LEU A 126 6.15 2.85 -17.07
C LEU A 126 5.97 4.37 -17.10
N SER A 127 5.95 5.04 -15.95
CA SER A 127 5.79 6.51 -15.89
C SER A 127 6.90 7.28 -16.62
N PRO A 128 8.20 7.06 -16.33
CA PRO A 128 9.27 7.73 -17.07
C PRO A 128 9.34 7.29 -18.54
N LEU A 129 9.00 6.03 -18.87
CA LEU A 129 8.92 5.60 -20.27
C LEU A 129 7.81 6.35 -21.03
N THR A 130 6.63 6.47 -20.42
CA THR A 130 5.49 7.22 -20.98
C THR A 130 5.89 8.66 -21.25
N ARG A 131 6.56 9.30 -20.28
CA ARG A 131 7.09 10.65 -20.44
C ARG A 131 8.06 10.75 -21.62
N LYS A 132 9.04 9.84 -21.71
CA LYS A 132 10.01 9.80 -22.82
C LYS A 132 9.31 9.70 -24.18
N ILE A 133 8.31 8.82 -24.31
CA ILE A 133 7.54 8.66 -25.55
C ILE A 133 6.80 9.96 -25.91
N PHE A 134 6.19 10.62 -24.92
CA PHE A 134 5.53 11.91 -25.15
C PHE A 134 6.50 13.05 -25.49
N GLU A 135 7.69 13.05 -24.90
CA GLU A 135 8.79 13.98 -25.26
C GLU A 135 9.23 13.75 -26.72
N GLU A 136 9.46 12.50 -27.13
CA GLU A 136 9.81 12.13 -28.51
C GLU A 136 8.72 12.51 -29.52
N LYS A 137 7.45 12.45 -29.11
CA LYS A 137 6.30 12.85 -29.95
C LYS A 137 5.95 14.35 -29.89
N GLY A 138 6.65 15.15 -29.07
CA GLY A 138 6.34 16.58 -28.88
C GLY A 138 4.96 16.85 -28.24
N GLN A 139 4.42 15.89 -27.49
CA GLN A 139 3.07 15.90 -26.93
C GLN A 139 3.07 15.88 -25.39
N VAL A 140 4.05 16.53 -24.76
CA VAL A 140 4.17 16.55 -23.31
C VAL A 140 3.03 17.33 -22.65
N ASN A 141 2.48 16.79 -21.55
CA ASN A 141 1.55 17.50 -20.70
C ASN A 141 2.27 18.53 -19.81
N SER A 142 1.51 19.49 -19.29
CA SER A 142 2.04 20.57 -18.45
C SER A 142 2.61 20.08 -17.10
N SER A 143 2.17 18.90 -16.63
CA SER A 143 2.53 18.36 -15.31
C SER A 143 3.81 17.50 -15.31
N GLY A 144 4.23 16.96 -16.45
CA GLY A 144 5.35 16.00 -16.57
C GLY A 144 5.12 14.64 -15.88
N ALA A 145 4.02 14.46 -15.15
CA ALA A 145 3.64 13.23 -14.46
C ALA A 145 2.63 12.42 -15.29
N TYR A 146 2.85 11.11 -15.37
CA TYR A 146 1.98 10.17 -16.08
C TYR A 146 1.68 8.95 -15.22
N GLN A 147 0.43 8.49 -15.23
CA GLN A 147 0.05 7.17 -14.73
C GLN A 147 0.43 6.12 -15.76
N GLY A 148 1.66 5.61 -15.75
CA GLY A 148 2.20 4.83 -16.86
C GLY A 148 1.35 3.61 -17.26
N ALA A 149 0.76 2.89 -16.31
CA ALA A 149 -0.13 1.75 -16.59
C ALA A 149 -1.41 2.11 -17.38
N ALA A 150 -1.81 3.38 -17.43
CA ALA A 150 -2.95 3.84 -18.22
C ALA A 150 -2.62 4.01 -19.72
N TYR A 151 -1.34 3.94 -20.09
CA TYR A 151 -0.87 4.19 -21.47
C TYR A 151 -0.32 2.96 -22.17
N PHE A 152 -0.40 1.80 -21.54
CA PHE A 152 0.05 0.54 -22.12
C PHE A 152 -1.06 -0.51 -22.06
N CYS A 153 -1.09 -1.36 -23.07
CA CYS A 153 -1.98 -2.50 -23.20
C CYS A 153 -1.22 -3.82 -23.18
N PHE A 154 -1.86 -4.85 -22.63
CA PHE A 154 -1.49 -6.25 -22.79
C PHE A 154 -2.67 -6.97 -23.44
N GLU A 155 -2.45 -7.64 -24.57
CA GLU A 155 -3.50 -8.33 -25.33
C GLU A 155 -4.74 -7.46 -25.61
N GLY A 156 -4.51 -6.19 -25.96
CA GLY A 156 -5.58 -5.22 -26.26
C GLY A 156 -6.31 -4.65 -25.04
N ARG A 157 -5.93 -5.00 -23.81
CA ARG A 157 -6.50 -4.46 -22.56
C ARG A 157 -5.53 -3.53 -21.85
N ILE A 158 -6.02 -2.38 -21.39
CA ILE A 158 -5.22 -1.40 -20.66
C ILE A 158 -4.74 -2.00 -19.33
N LEU A 159 -3.45 -1.89 -19.03
CA LEU A 159 -2.85 -2.48 -17.83
C LEU A 159 -3.50 -2.01 -16.53
N LYS A 160 -3.87 -0.72 -16.46
CA LYS A 160 -4.57 -0.14 -15.30
C LYS A 160 -5.89 -0.84 -14.98
N ASP A 161 -6.57 -1.36 -16.00
CA ASP A 161 -7.92 -1.93 -15.88
C ASP A 161 -7.91 -3.46 -15.72
N LEU A 162 -6.73 -4.10 -15.77
CA LEU A 162 -6.59 -5.52 -15.49
C LEU A 162 -6.93 -5.79 -14.01
N PRO A 163 -7.66 -6.89 -13.69
CA PRO A 163 -7.87 -7.30 -12.31
C PRO A 163 -6.56 -7.76 -11.67
N ASP A 164 -6.45 -7.67 -10.35
CA ASP A 164 -5.40 -8.38 -9.62
C ASP A 164 -5.78 -9.88 -9.53
N MET A 165 -4.79 -10.76 -9.68
CA MET A 165 -4.93 -12.22 -9.51
C MET A 165 -4.52 -12.70 -8.11
#